data_AF-A0A2G5LCE2-F1
#
_entry.id   AF-A0A2G5LCE2-F1
#
_cell.length_a   1.000
_cell.length_b   1.000
_cell.length_c   1.000
_cell.angle_alpha   90.00
_cell.angle_beta   90.00
_cell.angle_gamma   90.00
#
_symmetry.space_group_name_H-M   'P 1'
#
loop_
_entity.id
_entity.type
_entity.pdbx_description
1 polymer ?
#
loop_
_entity_poly.entity_id
_entity_poly.type
_entity_poly.pdbx_seq_one_letter_code
_entity_poly.pdbx_strand_id
1 'polypeptide(L)'
;MSALLIKQKKHMWRIPVGLLIIGLFAISPILIGLIGAYISELKTGEPCHEGNCYWMSMPWYLFITFPIAGIIFLVFLVIVINDWSKLKKQK
;
A
#
# COMPACT_ATOMS: atom_id res chain seq x y z
N MET A 1 -7.77 20.64 16.95
CA MET A 1 -7.68 19.70 15.81
C MET A 1 -8.64 18.54 16.01
N SER A 2 -9.68 18.45 15.18
CA SER A 2 -10.71 17.39 15.21
C SER A 2 -10.13 16.00 14.91
N ALA A 3 -10.81 14.93 15.35
CA ALA A 3 -10.45 13.56 14.94
C ALA A 3 -10.76 13.35 13.45
N LEU A 4 -9.82 12.78 12.70
CA LEU A 4 -9.85 12.72 11.23
C LEU A 4 -10.38 11.37 10.72
N LEU A 5 -9.84 10.26 11.21
CA LEU A 5 -10.19 8.91 10.77
C LEU A 5 -11.19 8.22 11.72
N ILE A 6 -10.95 8.31 13.03
CA ILE A 6 -11.71 7.57 14.05
C ILE A 6 -12.40 8.56 15.01
N LYS A 7 -13.59 9.00 14.61
CA LYS A 7 -14.45 9.86 15.45
C LYS A 7 -15.24 9.10 16.51
N GLN A 8 -15.52 7.82 16.27
CA GLN A 8 -16.31 6.95 17.15
C GLN A 8 -15.73 5.52 17.11
N LYS A 9 -15.97 4.70 18.14
CA LYS A 9 -15.48 3.31 18.20
C LYS A 9 -15.89 2.46 16.98
N LYS A 10 -17.08 2.70 16.42
CA LYS A 10 -17.55 2.01 15.21
C LYS A 10 -16.63 2.24 14.01
N HIS A 11 -15.84 3.33 13.96
CA HIS A 11 -14.95 3.62 12.83
C HIS A 11 -13.61 2.88 12.90
N MET A 12 -13.37 2.03 13.90
CA MET A 12 -12.14 1.24 14.00
C MET A 12 -11.90 0.32 12.80
N TRP A 13 -12.93 -0.10 12.07
CA TRP A 13 -12.78 -0.90 10.84
C TRP A 13 -11.98 -0.18 9.74
N ARG A 14 -11.87 1.16 9.80
CA ARG A 14 -11.08 1.94 8.85
C ARG A 14 -9.58 1.72 9.02
N ILE A 15 -9.13 1.22 10.18
CA ILE A 15 -7.71 0.90 10.41
C ILE A 15 -7.27 -0.27 9.50
N PRO A 16 -7.87 -1.48 9.57
CA PRO A 16 -7.46 -2.58 8.72
C PRO A 16 -7.65 -2.26 7.23
N VAL A 17 -8.69 -1.50 6.86
CA VAL A 17 -8.89 -1.06 5.48
C VAL A 17 -7.79 -0.10 5.01
N GLY A 18 -7.42 0.88 5.84
CA GLY A 18 -6.30 1.78 5.53
C GLY A 18 -4.98 1.04 5.37
N LEU A 19 -4.69 0.09 6.26
CA LEU A 19 -3.51 -0.78 6.17
C LEU A 19 -3.50 -1.62 4.89
N LEU A 20 -4.65 -2.20 4.52
CA LEU A 20 -4.80 -2.97 3.29
C LEU A 20 -4.53 -2.11 2.05
N ILE A 21 -5.09 -0.89 1.99
CA ILE A 21 -4.87 0.04 0.87
C ILE A 21 -3.39 0.41 0.75
N ILE A 22 -2.74 0.74 1.87
CA ILE A 22 -1.31 1.07 1.88
C ILE A 22 -0.46 -0.12 1.44
N GLY A 23 -0.80 -1.33 1.90
CA GLY A 23 -0.13 -2.56 1.51
C GLY A 23 -0.26 -2.85 0.00
N LEU A 24 -1.47 -2.76 -0.55
CA LEU A 24 -1.73 -2.92 -1.98
C LEU A 24 -0.98 -1.89 -2.81
N PHE A 25 -0.94 -0.64 -2.36
CA PHE A 25 -0.16 0.41 -3.01
C PHE A 25 1.34 0.08 -3.00
N ALA A 26 1.89 -0.36 -1.86
CA ALA A 26 3.31 -0.71 -1.72
C ALA A 26 3.73 -1.82 -2.69
N ILE A 27 2.91 -2.85 -2.86
CA ILE A 27 3.20 -4.01 -3.73
C ILE A 27 2.74 -3.82 -5.18
N SER A 28 2.11 -2.69 -5.51
CA SER A 28 1.55 -2.44 -6.84
C SER A 28 2.55 -2.60 -8.00
N PRO A 29 3.84 -2.23 -7.90
CA PRO A 29 4.77 -2.42 -9.00
C PRO A 29 5.00 -3.89 -9.33
N ILE A 30 5.07 -4.74 -8.29
CA ILE A 30 5.25 -6.19 -8.44
C ILE A 30 4.00 -6.80 -9.09
N LEU A 31 2.82 -6.39 -8.66
CA LEU A 31 1.55 -6.85 -9.26
C LEU A 31 1.46 -6.46 -10.74
N ILE A 32 1.82 -5.21 -11.07
CA ILE A 32 1.84 -4.73 -12.45
C ILE A 32 2.89 -5.50 -13.27
N GLY A 33 4.08 -5.74 -12.72
CA GLY A 33 5.13 -6.52 -13.38
C GLY A 33 4.71 -7.97 -13.65
N LEU A 34 4.06 -8.64 -12.70
CA LEU A 34 3.55 -10.00 -12.86
C LEU A 34 2.44 -10.08 -13.93
N ILE A 35 1.47 -9.17 -13.86
CA ILE A 35 0.37 -9.12 -14.83
C ILE A 35 0.90 -8.77 -16.22
N GLY A 36 1.84 -7.83 -16.30
CA GLY A 36 2.48 -7.43 -17.56
C GLY A 36 3.25 -8.58 -18.21
N ALA A 37 4.04 -9.32 -17.43
CA ALA A 37 4.77 -10.50 -17.91
C ALA A 37 3.81 -11.57 -18.45
N TYR A 38 2.74 -11.87 -17.71
CA TYR A 38 1.72 -12.83 -18.13
C TYR A 38 1.04 -12.42 -19.46
N ILE A 39 0.66 -11.15 -19.60
CA ILE A 39 0.06 -10.64 -20.84
C ILE A 39 1.06 -10.68 -22.00
N SER A 40 2.35 -10.41 -21.73
CA SER A 40 3.39 -10.45 -22.76
C SER A 40 3.61 -11.86 -23.30
N GLU A 41 3.72 -12.85 -22.40
CA GLU A 41 3.88 -14.27 -22.78
C GLU A 41 2.69 -14.75 -23.60
N LEU A 42 1.46 -14.41 -23.20
CA LEU A 42 0.24 -14.74 -23.96
C LEU A 42 0.23 -14.16 -25.38
N LYS A 43 0.88 -13.02 -25.61
CA LYS A 43 0.89 -12.35 -26.92
C LYS A 43 2.05 -12.76 -27.81
N THR A 44 3.22 -13.00 -27.22
CA THR A 44 4.48 -13.21 -27.94
C THR A 44 4.86 -14.69 -28.02
N GLY A 45 4.35 -15.52 -27.12
CA GLY A 45 4.80 -16.90 -26.94
C GLY A 45 6.18 -17.00 -26.28
N GLU A 46 6.81 -15.87 -25.96
CA GLU A 46 8.13 -15.83 -25.34
C GLU A 46 8.00 -15.84 -23.81
N PRO A 47 8.69 -16.75 -23.11
CA PRO A 47 8.63 -16.85 -21.66
C PRO A 47 9.28 -15.65 -20.96
N CYS A 48 9.04 -15.55 -19.65
CA CYS A 48 9.67 -14.57 -18.75
C CYS A 48 11.20 -14.62 -18.84
N HIS A 49 11.82 -13.53 -19.27
CA HIS A 49 13.26 -13.28 -19.23
C HIS A 49 13.55 -11.91 -18.60
N GLU A 50 14.83 -11.57 -18.37
CA GLU A 50 15.24 -10.39 -17.59
C GLU A 50 14.59 -9.06 -18.03
N GLY A 51 14.18 -8.95 -19.30
CA GLY A 51 13.62 -7.73 -19.89
C GLY A 51 12.08 -7.65 -19.92
N ASN A 52 11.35 -8.74 -19.71
CA ASN A 52 9.88 -8.75 -19.74
C ASN A 52 9.23 -9.31 -18.45
N CYS A 53 10.07 -9.65 -17.45
CA CYS A 53 9.63 -10.28 -16.21
C CYS A 53 9.40 -9.26 -15.08
N TYR A 54 8.71 -9.68 -14.02
CA TYR A 54 8.39 -8.81 -12.87
C TYR A 54 9.64 -8.18 -12.22
N TRP A 55 10.82 -8.79 -12.39
CA TRP A 55 12.12 -8.25 -11.96
C TRP A 55 12.38 -6.82 -12.45
N MET A 56 11.88 -6.46 -13.64
CA MET A 56 12.01 -5.11 -14.18
C MET A 56 11.30 -4.06 -13.31
N SER A 57 10.30 -4.47 -12.52
CA SER A 57 9.58 -3.58 -11.59
C SER A 57 10.29 -3.41 -10.23
N MET A 58 11.36 -4.18 -9.95
CA MET A 58 12.07 -4.13 -8.66
C MET A 58 12.68 -2.76 -8.34
N PRO A 59 13.36 -2.07 -9.28
CA PRO A 59 13.87 -0.72 -9.01
C PRO A 59 12.72 0.25 -8.67
N TRP A 60 11.61 0.18 -9.39
CA TRP A 60 10.43 1.00 -9.11
C TRP A 60 9.85 0.69 -7.71
N TYR A 61 9.71 -0.58 -7.36
CA TYR A 61 9.29 -1.02 -6.04
C TYR A 61 10.21 -0.46 -4.94
N LEU A 62 11.51 -0.73 -5.02
CA LEU A 62 12.47 -0.42 -3.95
C LEU A 62 12.75 1.08 -3.78
N PHE A 63 12.84 1.83 -4.88
CA PHE A 63 13.29 3.23 -4.82
C PHE A 63 12.16 4.25 -4.78
N ILE A 64 10.94 3.87 -5.15
CA ILE A 64 9.83 4.82 -5.27
C ILE A 64 8.66 4.34 -4.41
N THR A 65 8.03 3.22 -4.77
CA THR A 65 6.73 2.87 -4.21
C THR A 65 6.82 2.42 -2.77
N PHE A 66 7.85 1.65 -2.42
CA PHE A 66 8.08 1.20 -1.04
C PHE A 66 8.45 2.36 -0.09
N PRO A 67 9.39 3.28 -0.43
CA PRO A 67 9.65 4.46 0.39
C PRO A 67 8.41 5.36 0.57
N ILE A 68 7.67 5.63 -0.50
CA ILE A 68 6.45 6.45 -0.45
C ILE A 68 5.39 5.78 0.44
N ALA A 69 5.17 4.47 0.26
CA ALA A 69 4.24 3.71 1.10
C ALA A 69 4.67 3.73 2.58
N GLY A 70 5.97 3.67 2.87
CA GLY A 70 6.51 3.81 4.21
C GLY A 70 6.18 5.16 4.85
N ILE A 71 6.34 6.26 4.10
CA ILE A 71 5.98 7.61 4.58
C ILE A 71 4.46 7.70 4.86
N ILE A 72 3.63 7.21 3.92
CA ILE A 72 2.17 7.20 4.08
C ILE A 72 1.77 6.38 5.31
N PHE A 73 2.41 5.22 5.52
CA PHE A 73 2.19 4.38 6.69
C PHE A 73 2.53 5.09 8.01
N LEU A 74 3.66 5.79 8.07
CA LEU A 74 4.05 6.55 9.27
C LEU A 74 3.04 7.66 9.58
N VAL A 75 2.62 8.43 8.57
CA VAL A 75 1.59 9.46 8.73
C VAL A 75 0.27 8.85 9.20
N PHE A 76 -0.14 7.72 8.61
CA PHE A 76 -1.35 7.01 8.99
C PHE A 76 -1.30 6.55 10.45
N LEU A 77 -0.18 5.99 10.91
CA LEU A 77 0.01 5.60 12.31
C LEU A 77 -0.11 6.79 13.27
N VAL A 78 0.52 7.92 12.96
CA VAL A 78 0.42 9.14 13.78
C VAL A 78 -1.03 9.59 13.92
N ILE A 79 -1.80 9.58 12.82
CA ILE A 79 -3.23 9.94 12.85
C ILE A 79 -4.02 8.95 13.72
N VAL A 80 -3.80 7.64 13.54
CA VAL A 80 -4.50 6.60 14.31
C VAL A 80 -4.21 6.72 15.81
N ILE A 81 -2.95 6.93 16.20
CA ILE A 81 -2.54 7.09 17.61
C ILE A 81 -3.17 8.35 18.22
N ASN A 82 -3.18 9.46 17.47
CA ASN A 82 -3.79 10.71 17.91
C ASN A 82 -5.31 10.58 18.10
N ASP A 83 -6.01 9.95 17.15
CA ASP A 83 -7.45 9.73 17.23
C ASP A 83 -7.81 8.76 18.37
N TRP A 84 -7.02 7.69 18.56
CA TRP A 84 -7.18 6.76 19.67
C TRP A 84 -7.03 7.43 21.04
N SER A 85 -6.02 8.28 21.19
CA SER A 85 -5.77 9.02 22.43
C SER A 85 -6.92 9.95 22.79
N LYS A 86 -7.58 10.57 21.79
CA LYS A 86 -8.76 11.42 22.01
C LYS A 86 -10.00 10.61 22.38
N LEU A 87 -10.22 9.47 21.74
CA LEU A 87 -11.33 8.57 22.09
C LEU A 87 -11.26 8.08 23.54
N LYS A 88 -10.05 7.87 24.07
CA LYS A 88 -9.86 7.55 25.49
C LYS A 88 -10.23 8.71 26.42
N LYS A 89 -9.90 9.96 26.04
CA LYS A 89 -10.20 11.17 26.84
C LYS A 89 -11.67 11.59 26.82
N GLN A 90 -12.44 11.17 25.82
CA GLN A 90 -13.89 11.39 25.75
C GLN A 90 -14.71 10.40 26.60
N LYS A 91 -14.05 9.38 27.15
CA LYS A 91 -14.64 8.39 28.05
C LYS A 91 -14.37 8.79 29.48
#